data_AF-A0A060CMD5-F1
#
_entry.id   AF-A0A060CMD5-F1
#
_cell.length_a   1.000
_cell.length_b   1.000
_cell.length_c   1.000
_cell.angle_alpha   90.00
_cell.angle_beta   90.00
_cell.angle_gamma   90.00
#
_symmetry.space_group_name_H-M   'P 1'
#
loop_
_entity.id
_entity.type
_entity.pdbx_description
1 polymer ?
#
loop_
_entity_poly.entity_id
_entity_poly.type
_entity_poly.pdbx_seq_one_letter_code
_entity_poly.pdbx_strand_id
1 'polypeptide(L)' 'MSKVQLYVYDLSQGMAKLLSKDFIGKQIDGIWHTSVVVFGKEYYYAQGIATSKPGKTHH' A
#
# COMPACT_ATOMS: atom_id res chain seq x y z
N MET A 1 -1.30 7.24 24.89
CA MET A 1 -0.58 6.60 23.76
C MET A 1 -1.07 7.23 22.46
N SER A 2 -0.19 7.44 21.48
CA SER A 2 -0.59 7.88 20.14
C SER A 2 -1.17 6.71 19.34
N LYS A 3 -2.27 6.95 18.61
CA LYS A 3 -2.87 5.96 17.71
C LYS A 3 -1.90 5.66 16.56
N VAL A 4 -1.59 4.39 16.35
CA VAL A 4 -0.79 3.89 15.22
C VAL A 4 -1.73 3.13 14.30
N GLN A 5 -1.71 3.43 13.00
CA GLN A 5 -2.53 2.77 11.99
C GLN A 5 -1.65 2.24 10.87
N LEU A 6 -1.99 1.05 10.36
CA LEU A 6 -1.43 0.54 9.11
C LEU A 6 -2.39 0.88 7.98
N TYR A 7 -1.94 1.63 7.00
CA TYR A 7 -2.65 1.84 5.75
C TYR A 7 -2.19 0.79 4.75
N VAL A 8 -3.15 0.23 4.00
CA VAL A 8 -2.93 -0.86 3.04
C VAL A 8 -3.59 -0.46 1.73
N TYR A 9 -2.80 -0.49 0.66
CA TYR A 9 -3.20 -0.09 -0.69
C TYR A 9 -2.99 -1.25 -1.65
N ASP A 10 -3.98 -1.52 -2.50
CA ASP A 10 -3.79 -2.38 -3.66
C ASP A 10 -3.38 -1.52 -4.87
N LEU A 11 -2.10 -1.57 -5.22
CA LEU A 11 -1.53 -0.86 -6.37
C LEU A 11 -2.12 -1.35 -7.70
N SER A 12 -2.65 -2.57 -7.72
CA SER A 12 -3.29 -3.12 -8.91
C SER A 12 -4.72 -2.65 -9.10
N GLN A 13 -5.32 -1.96 -8.12
CA GLN A 13 -6.71 -1.52 -8.15
C GLN A 13 -7.70 -2.66 -8.49
N GLY A 14 -7.47 -3.86 -7.93
CA GLY A 14 -8.27 -5.05 -8.17
C GLY A 14 -7.86 -5.87 -9.41
N MET A 15 -6.95 -5.36 -10.25
CA MET A 15 -6.52 -6.08 -11.45
C MET A 15 -5.75 -7.37 -11.12
N ALA A 16 -4.95 -7.38 -10.05
CA ALA A 16 -4.23 -8.59 -9.65
C ALA A 16 -5.21 -9.71 -9.30
N LYS A 17 -6.30 -9.38 -8.59
CA LYS A 17 -7.36 -10.35 -8.28
C LYS A 17 -8.03 -10.91 -9.52
N LEU A 18 -8.23 -10.08 -10.55
CA LEU A 18 -8.90 -10.48 -11.79
C LEU A 18 -7.98 -11.27 -12.74
N LEU A 19 -6.71 -10.90 -12.85
CA LEU A 19 -5.84 -11.31 -13.96
C LEU A 19 -4.66 -12.19 -13.55
N SER A 20 -4.33 -12.29 -12.26
CA SER A 20 -3.07 -12.93 -11.82
C SER A 20 -2.91 -14.39 -12.26
N LYS A 21 -3.99 -15.18 -12.25
CA LYS A 21 -3.91 -16.58 -12.68
C LYS A 21 -3.52 -16.71 -14.15
N ASP A 22 -4.02 -15.82 -15.01
CA ASP A 22 -3.75 -15.86 -16.45
C ASP A 22 -2.36 -15.31 -16.79
N PHE A 23 -1.92 -14.25 -16.10
CA PHE A 23 -0.65 -13.58 -16.41
C PHE A 23 0.57 -14.24 -15.75
N ILE A 24 0.43 -14.74 -14.52
CA ILE A 24 1.55 -15.29 -13.74
C ILE A 24 1.32 -16.73 -13.27
N GLY A 25 0.25 -17.39 -13.73
CA GLY A 25 -0.05 -18.79 -13.38
C GLY A 25 -0.47 -19.00 -11.92
N LYS A 26 -0.62 -17.93 -11.13
CA LYS A 26 -0.88 -17.98 -9.70
C LYS A 26 -1.90 -16.93 -9.31
N GLN A 27 -2.94 -17.34 -8.58
CA GLN A 27 -3.90 -16.41 -8.00
C GLN A 27 -3.24 -15.59 -6.88
N ILE A 28 -3.35 -14.27 -6.97
CA ILE A 28 -3.05 -13.31 -5.90
C ILE A 28 -4.20 -12.29 -5.82
N ASP A 29 -4.45 -11.74 -4.63
CA ASP A 29 -5.60 -10.84 -4.39
C ASP A 29 -5.30 -9.36 -4.59
N GLY A 30 -4.02 -8.98 -4.70
CA GLY A 30 -3.61 -7.58 -4.78
C GLY A 30 -2.10 -7.43 -4.88
N ILE A 31 -1.66 -6.24 -5.31
CA ILE A 31 -0.26 -5.81 -5.21
C ILE A 31 -0.20 -4.82 -4.05
N TRP A 32 0.21 -5.30 -2.88
CA TRP A 32 0.08 -4.55 -1.64
C TRP A 32 1.22 -3.55 -1.44
N HIS A 33 0.86 -2.30 -1.20
CA HIS A 33 1.74 -1.29 -0.61
C HIS A 33 1.19 -0.87 0.75
N THR A 34 2.08 -0.65 1.72
CA THR A 34 1.67 -0.30 3.09
C THR A 34 2.45 0.86 3.64
N SER A 35 1.81 1.62 4.54
CA SER A 35 2.41 2.73 5.24
C SER A 35 1.95 2.79 6.69
N VAL A 36 2.77 3.38 7.56
CA VAL A 36 2.44 3.61 8.97
C VAL A 36 1.95 5.04 9.14
N VAL A 37 0.74 5.19 9.67
CA VAL A 37 0.19 6.50 10.03
C VAL A 37 0.26 6.69 11.54
N VAL A 38 1.03 7.69 11.96
CA VAL A 38 1.19 8.08 13.37
C VAL A 38 1.52 9.57 13.45
N PHE A 39 1.08 10.24 14.51
CA PHE A 39 1.32 11.68 14.73
C PHE A 39 0.86 12.57 13.55
N GLY A 40 -0.23 12.18 12.88
CA GLY A 40 -0.78 12.93 11.73
C GLY A 40 0.05 12.87 10.45
N LYS A 41 1.07 12.00 10.40
CA LYS A 41 1.91 11.77 9.22
C LYS A 41 1.85 10.31 8.80
N GLU A 42 2.00 10.11 7.51
CA GLU A 42 2.17 8.79 6.91
C GLU A 42 3.65 8.57 6.59
N TYR A 43 4.17 7.41 6.96
CA TYR A 43 5.56 6.99 6.78
C TYR A 43 5.59 5.71 5.95
N TYR A 44 6.42 5.70 4.91
CA TYR A 44 6.58 4.55 4.02
C TYR A 44 8.01 4.48 3.49
N TYR A 45 8.35 3.33 2.93
CA TYR A 45 9.65 3.12 2.30
C TYR A 45 9.51 3.10 0.78
N ALA A 46 10.34 3.89 0.11
CA ALA A 46 10.49 3.89 -1.34
C ALA A 46 11.98 3.85 -1.69
N GLN A 47 12.56 4.96 -2.16
CA GLN A 47 14.01 5.12 -2.35
C GLN A 47 14.72 5.57 -1.05
N GLY A 48 14.14 5.20 0.09
CA GLY A 48 14.44 5.75 1.42
C GLY A 48 13.17 5.93 2.25
N ILE A 49 13.32 6.43 3.48
CA ILE A 49 12.17 6.78 4.34
C ILE A 49 11.54 8.05 3.80
N ALA A 50 10.27 7.97 3.42
CA ALA A 50 9.48 9.08 2.92
C ALA A 50 8.29 9.36 3.84
N THR A 51 7.79 10.59 3.78
CA THR A 51 6.63 11.02 4.57
C THR A 51 5.64 11.80 3.73
N SER A 52 4.35 11.62 3.99
CA SER A 52 3.27 12.35 3.32
C SER A 52 2.14 12.71 4.30
N LYS A 53 1.15 13.46 3.80
CA LYS A 53 -0.16 13.55 4.48
C LYS A 53 -0.87 12.20 4.31
N PRO A 54 -1.55 11.68 5.36
CA PRO A 54 -2.27 10.42 5.28
C PRO A 54 -3.20 10.33 4.06
N GLY A 55 -3.03 9.29 3.24
CA GLY A 55 -3.84 9.02 2.04
C GLY A 55 -3.57 9.94 0.86
N LYS A 56 -2.45 10.68 0.84
CA LYS A 56 -2.08 11.60 -0.27
C LYS A 56 -0.81 11.19 -1.02
N THR A 57 -0.37 9.97 -0.82
CA THR A 57 0.75 9.36 -1.53
C THR A 57 0.38 9.01 -2.97
N HIS A 58 1.31 9.23 -3.91
CA HIS A 58 1.23 8.71 -5.28
C HIS A 58 1.66 7.24 -5.24
N HIS A 59 0.73 6.35 -4.91
CA HIS A 59 0.94 4.90 -4.93
C HIS A 59 0.48 4.34 -6.27
#